data_AF-A0A9W9F8B0-F1
#
_entry.id   AF-A0A9W9F8B0-F1
#
_cell.length_a   1.000
_cell.length_b   1.000
_cell.length_c   1.000
_cell.angle_alpha   90.00
_cell.angle_beta   90.00
_cell.angle_gamma   90.00
#
_symmetry.space_group_name_H-M   'P 1'
#
loop_
_entity.id
_entity.type
_entity.pdbx_description
1 polymer ?
#
loop_
_entity_poly.entity_id
_entity_poly.type
_entity_poly.pdbx_seq_one_letter_code
_entity_poly.pdbx_strand_id
1 'polypeptide(L)'
;MERAIFIADLQHEPGKSPTLAFHNIENCAEILGYHYLSGLAKERDAGDDQTYTKASAKGHKLAVKVADIVNDRGTAASMRITGSGLVGGSPCEGHARRTEGITWFEKTQFHFQDQEDNADTFTSTHYLHFSSPVAQIVPGLPAAKGQGHPSLQDITVVSGMCLFSSKILQASMPPGQACDVSKIQHAAPTLYEIEYLARAAPAIADLTKLFSTNNRHNGSLDICVDVPSFHYYQSMEKRLGEGSCTFSGALQWMTAVKIRHQQMSQVFGRYIDYELSRRPGTMPQCSIQVSPSGNLVCDLICQALADGVLPSLDPVLRTLNAKDSTWSRFYDLVPEKEKPTDFCALGYLFYVYQVMRPALENTATTLCKECGPPNNRTRLLVSIDDAVERRIYSRAQKLLKKGRALPQSPVACNLLEVYLSRRVFINQNQAGSNLYLDDPSPEAPALKPTKGLRANGEHKSWDAQEYAVPLDPFDVVGALYGSRAADVLEDLFTEVGLRS
;
A
#
# COMPACT_ATOMS: atom_id res chain seq x y z
N MET A 1 10.37 -17.89 -20.84
CA MET A 1 9.56 -18.75 -19.95
C MET A 1 8.89 -17.82 -18.97
N GLU A 2 7.57 -17.62 -19.04
CA GLU A 2 6.86 -16.75 -18.08
C GLU A 2 7.10 -17.34 -16.69
N ARG A 3 7.64 -16.52 -15.76
CA ARG A 3 7.81 -16.95 -14.37
C ARG A 3 6.42 -17.16 -13.81
N ALA A 4 6.14 -18.38 -13.37
CA ALA A 4 4.92 -18.71 -12.65
C ALA A 4 4.71 -17.69 -11.53
N ILE A 5 3.52 -17.10 -11.48
CA ILE A 5 3.11 -16.22 -10.38
C ILE A 5 2.38 -17.06 -9.35
N PHE A 6 2.91 -17.09 -8.13
CA PHE A 6 2.29 -17.80 -7.02
C PHE A 6 1.46 -16.87 -6.14
N ILE A 7 0.43 -17.46 -5.54
CA ILE A 7 -0.33 -16.90 -4.42
C ILE A 7 -0.42 -17.97 -3.33
N ALA A 8 -0.63 -17.54 -2.10
CA ALA A 8 -0.75 -18.39 -0.94
C ALA A 8 -2.13 -18.25 -0.30
N ASP A 9 -2.64 -19.34 0.28
CA ASP A 9 -3.84 -19.36 1.10
C ASP A 9 -3.46 -19.74 2.54
N LEU A 10 -3.54 -18.77 3.44
CA LEU A 10 -3.26 -18.89 4.86
C LEU A 10 -4.54 -19.26 5.59
N GLN A 11 -4.58 -20.50 6.07
CA GLN A 11 -5.64 -21.01 6.92
C GLN A 11 -5.26 -20.78 8.38
N HIS A 12 -6.00 -19.90 9.05
CA HIS A 12 -5.79 -19.58 10.46
C HIS A 12 -7.10 -19.66 11.23
N GLU A 13 -7.14 -20.60 12.18
CA GLU A 13 -8.23 -20.77 13.14
C GLU A 13 -7.69 -20.59 14.58
N PRO A 14 -8.46 -19.97 15.49
CA PRO A 14 -8.10 -19.89 16.91
C PRO A 14 -7.85 -21.27 17.51
N GLY A 15 -6.73 -21.43 18.23
CA GLY A 15 -6.37 -22.68 18.89
C GLY A 15 -5.76 -23.77 17.98
N LYS A 16 -5.53 -23.47 16.69
CA LYS A 16 -4.80 -24.35 15.77
C LYS A 16 -3.58 -23.64 15.20
N SER A 17 -2.54 -24.42 14.89
CA SER A 17 -1.37 -23.89 14.18
C SER A 17 -1.78 -23.35 12.80
N PRO A 18 -1.35 -22.13 12.44
CA PRO A 18 -1.65 -21.54 11.14
C PRO A 18 -1.00 -22.37 10.03
N THR A 19 -1.71 -22.58 8.93
CA THR A 19 -1.23 -23.44 7.83
C THR A 19 -1.36 -22.77 6.47
N LEU A 20 -0.44 -23.06 5.56
CA LEU A 20 -0.33 -22.37 4.26
C LEU A 20 -0.35 -23.37 3.08
N ALA A 21 -0.98 -22.97 1.98
CA ALA A 21 -0.90 -23.65 0.68
C ALA A 21 -0.50 -22.65 -0.42
N PHE A 22 0.32 -23.08 -1.40
CA PHE A 22 0.74 -22.26 -2.53
C PHE A 22 0.06 -22.72 -3.82
N HIS A 23 -0.36 -21.76 -4.63
CA HIS A 23 -1.10 -21.96 -5.87
C HIS A 23 -0.47 -21.14 -6.98
N ASN A 24 -0.21 -21.76 -8.13
CA ASN A 24 0.16 -21.02 -9.33
C ASN A 24 -1.10 -20.36 -9.92
N ILE A 25 -1.15 -19.04 -9.91
CA ILE A 25 -2.35 -18.27 -10.25
C ILE A 25 -2.83 -18.49 -11.69
N GLU A 26 -1.91 -18.77 -12.61
CA GLU A 26 -2.22 -18.94 -14.03
C GLU A 26 -2.73 -20.36 -14.34
N ASN A 27 -2.38 -21.32 -13.50
CA ASN A 27 -2.77 -22.73 -13.62
C ASN A 27 -3.86 -23.14 -12.63
N CYS A 28 -4.24 -22.27 -11.69
CA CYS A 28 -5.23 -22.54 -10.67
C CYS A 28 -6.59 -21.97 -11.10
N ALA A 29 -7.55 -22.86 -11.39
CA ALA A 29 -8.92 -22.47 -11.71
C ALA A 29 -9.75 -22.13 -10.47
N GLU A 30 -9.32 -22.56 -9.28
CA GLU A 30 -10.10 -22.43 -8.06
C GLU A 30 -9.22 -22.31 -6.82
N ILE A 31 -9.11 -21.09 -6.31
CA ILE A 31 -8.97 -20.84 -4.88
C ILE A 31 -10.34 -20.34 -4.49
N LEU A 32 -11.03 -21.07 -3.62
CA LEU A 32 -12.37 -20.65 -3.20
C LEU A 32 -12.29 -19.17 -2.76
N GLY A 33 -13.21 -18.32 -3.25
CA GLY A 33 -13.18 -16.87 -3.02
C GLY A 33 -12.33 -16.04 -4.00
N TYR A 34 -11.65 -16.65 -4.98
CA TYR A 34 -10.88 -15.93 -6.01
C TYR A 34 -10.78 -16.68 -7.34
N HIS A 35 -11.05 -15.99 -8.44
CA HIS A 35 -11.01 -16.57 -9.78
C HIS A 35 -10.01 -15.85 -10.67
N TYR A 36 -9.09 -16.61 -11.27
CA TYR A 36 -8.29 -16.12 -12.39
C TYR A 36 -9.12 -16.18 -13.66
N LEU A 37 -9.25 -15.03 -14.33
CA LEU A 37 -9.89 -14.94 -15.63
C LEU A 37 -8.83 -14.67 -16.70
N SER A 38 -8.66 -15.66 -17.58
CA SER A 38 -7.77 -15.57 -18.73
C SER A 38 -8.49 -14.89 -19.91
N GLY A 39 -8.03 -13.69 -20.27
CA GLY A 39 -8.44 -12.98 -21.48
C GLY A 39 -9.80 -12.27 -21.37
N LEU A 40 -10.01 -11.28 -22.26
CA LEU A 40 -11.32 -10.66 -22.48
C LEU A 40 -12.31 -11.78 -22.84
N ALA A 41 -13.25 -12.03 -21.93
CA ALA A 41 -14.26 -13.06 -22.00
C ALA A 41 -14.68 -13.35 -23.46
N LYS A 42 -14.29 -14.51 -23.99
CA LYS A 42 -15.20 -15.16 -24.95
C LYS A 42 -16.44 -15.43 -24.14
N GLU A 43 -17.57 -14.87 -24.57
CA GLU A 43 -18.90 -15.12 -24.04
C GLU A 43 -19.05 -16.62 -23.76
N ARG A 44 -18.79 -17.05 -22.52
CA ARG A 44 -19.12 -18.39 -22.06
C ARG A 44 -20.57 -18.32 -21.62
N ASP A 45 -21.33 -19.32 -22.07
CA ASP A 45 -22.77 -19.38 -21.92
C ASP A 45 -23.24 -19.09 -20.50
N ALA A 46 -24.31 -18.31 -20.45
CA ALA A 46 -24.89 -17.69 -19.28
C ALA A 46 -25.36 -18.72 -18.24
N GLY A 47 -24.86 -18.57 -17.01
CA GLY A 47 -25.42 -19.22 -15.83
C GLY A 47 -25.15 -18.40 -14.57
N ASP A 48 -23.89 -18.07 -14.30
CA ASP A 48 -23.47 -17.42 -13.03
C ASP A 48 -22.45 -16.26 -13.21
N ASP A 49 -21.99 -15.99 -14.44
CA ASP A 49 -20.79 -15.19 -14.74
C ASP A 49 -21.07 -13.70 -15.09
N GLN A 50 -22.34 -13.29 -15.15
CA GLN A 50 -22.71 -11.92 -15.51
C GLN A 50 -22.31 -10.87 -14.46
N THR A 51 -22.24 -11.25 -13.18
CA THR A 51 -21.97 -10.32 -12.08
C THR A 51 -20.54 -9.77 -12.12
N TYR A 52 -19.57 -10.56 -12.58
CA TYR A 52 -18.16 -10.19 -12.62
C TYR A 52 -17.74 -9.53 -13.93
N THR A 53 -18.46 -9.83 -15.02
CA THR A 53 -18.19 -9.30 -16.36
C THR A 53 -18.20 -7.75 -16.39
N LYS A 54 -19.15 -7.12 -15.71
CA LYS A 54 -19.26 -5.64 -15.67
C LYS A 54 -18.11 -4.99 -14.89
N ALA A 55 -17.72 -5.58 -13.76
CA ALA A 55 -16.62 -5.07 -12.94
C ALA A 55 -15.28 -5.22 -13.66
N SER A 56 -15.05 -6.39 -14.25
CA SER A 56 -13.88 -6.68 -15.09
C SER A 56 -13.80 -5.70 -16.27
N ALA A 57 -14.87 -5.55 -17.06
CA ALA A 57 -14.88 -4.62 -18.19
C ALA A 57 -14.61 -3.16 -17.79
N LYS A 58 -15.18 -2.70 -16.66
CA LYS A 58 -14.94 -1.34 -16.14
C LYS A 58 -13.50 -1.15 -15.65
N GLY A 59 -12.97 -2.11 -14.90
CA GLY A 59 -11.61 -2.08 -14.38
C GLY A 59 -10.58 -2.11 -15.50
N HIS A 60 -10.73 -3.06 -16.44
CA HIS A 60 -9.88 -3.17 -17.63
C HIS A 60 -9.88 -1.89 -18.46
N LYS A 61 -11.06 -1.34 -18.78
CA LYS A 61 -11.18 -0.08 -19.54
C LYS A 61 -10.46 1.08 -18.86
N LEU A 62 -10.45 1.12 -17.53
CA LEU A 62 -9.74 2.15 -16.77
C LEU A 62 -8.22 1.91 -16.81
N ALA A 63 -7.77 0.68 -16.59
CA ALA A 63 -6.36 0.30 -16.67
C ALA A 63 -5.76 0.62 -18.06
N VAL A 64 -6.46 0.26 -19.14
CA VAL A 64 -6.06 0.58 -20.52
C VAL A 64 -5.92 2.08 -20.72
N LYS A 65 -6.88 2.88 -20.23
CA LYS A 65 -6.78 4.35 -20.33
C LYS A 65 -5.61 4.93 -19.55
N VAL A 66 -5.29 4.38 -18.38
CA VAL A 66 -4.11 4.83 -17.62
C VAL A 66 -2.85 4.45 -18.39
N ALA A 67 -2.76 3.24 -18.94
CA ALA A 67 -1.65 2.84 -19.80
C ALA A 67 -1.50 3.76 -21.01
N ASP A 68 -2.58 4.12 -21.69
CA ASP A 68 -2.55 5.06 -22.82
C ASP A 68 -2.05 6.45 -22.43
N ILE A 69 -2.32 6.91 -21.20
CA ILE A 69 -1.84 8.22 -20.70
C ILE A 69 -0.36 8.17 -20.35
N VAL A 70 0.07 7.09 -19.70
CA VAL A 70 1.43 6.99 -19.16
C VAL A 70 2.42 6.52 -20.21
N ASN A 71 1.98 5.74 -21.20
CA ASN A 71 2.82 5.32 -22.32
C ASN A 71 3.01 6.47 -23.30
N ASP A 72 4.25 6.89 -23.50
CA ASP A 72 4.61 7.77 -24.60
C ASP A 72 5.11 6.95 -25.80
N ARG A 73 4.91 7.45 -27.02
CA ARG A 73 5.31 6.74 -28.24
C ARG A 73 6.83 6.83 -28.42
N GLY A 74 7.47 5.66 -28.49
CA GLY A 74 8.90 5.53 -28.83
C GLY A 74 9.85 5.60 -27.63
N THR A 75 9.39 5.34 -26.41
CA THR A 75 10.22 5.29 -25.21
C THR A 75 10.69 3.88 -24.87
N ALA A 76 11.77 3.79 -24.10
CA ALA A 76 12.35 2.53 -23.63
C ALA A 76 11.53 1.85 -22.52
N ALA A 77 10.46 2.48 -22.02
CA ALA A 77 9.61 1.91 -20.98
C ALA A 77 8.12 1.98 -21.36
N SER A 78 7.40 0.87 -21.17
CA SER A 78 5.96 0.81 -21.45
C SER A 78 5.22 -0.06 -20.44
N MET A 79 3.96 0.31 -20.20
CA MET A 79 2.99 -0.46 -19.42
C MET A 79 2.00 -1.13 -20.35
N ARG A 80 1.88 -2.45 -20.25
CA ARG A 80 0.95 -3.25 -21.03
C ARG A 80 -0.12 -3.87 -20.15
N ILE A 81 -1.37 -3.71 -20.58
CA ILE A 81 -2.53 -4.35 -19.98
C ILE A 81 -2.87 -5.62 -20.76
N THR A 82 -2.88 -6.77 -20.10
CA THR A 82 -2.96 -8.07 -20.79
C THR A 82 -4.39 -8.55 -21.06
N GLY A 83 -5.41 -7.93 -20.48
CA GLY A 83 -6.80 -8.40 -20.59
C GLY A 83 -7.08 -9.66 -19.78
N SER A 84 -6.15 -10.05 -18.91
CA SER A 84 -6.33 -11.08 -17.90
C SER A 84 -6.19 -10.46 -16.53
N GLY A 85 -6.75 -11.12 -15.53
CA GLY A 85 -6.76 -10.55 -14.21
C GLY A 85 -7.48 -11.43 -13.23
N LEU A 86 -7.74 -10.85 -12.09
CA LEU A 86 -8.21 -11.59 -10.95
C LEU A 86 -9.47 -10.96 -10.39
N VAL A 87 -10.45 -11.83 -10.12
CA VAL A 87 -11.76 -11.45 -9.57
C VAL A 87 -11.88 -12.00 -8.16
N GLY A 88 -12.24 -11.12 -7.21
CA GLY A 88 -12.74 -11.55 -5.90
C GLY A 88 -14.10 -12.25 -6.05
N GLY A 89 -14.20 -13.50 -5.57
CA GLY A 89 -15.45 -14.25 -5.47
C GLY A 89 -16.31 -13.80 -4.29
N SER A 90 -17.63 -14.05 -4.33
CA SER A 90 -18.53 -13.74 -3.21
C SER A 90 -18.26 -14.65 -2.00
N PRO A 91 -18.31 -14.16 -0.75
CA PRO A 91 -18.50 -12.77 -0.35
C PRO A 91 -17.13 -12.10 -0.26
N CYS A 92 -16.72 -11.34 -1.28
CA CYS A 92 -15.55 -10.49 -1.11
C CYS A 92 -15.88 -9.56 0.03
N GLU A 93 -15.13 -9.64 1.12
CA GLU A 93 -15.08 -8.60 2.13
C GLU A 93 -16.46 -8.24 2.70
N GLY A 94 -16.91 -8.99 3.72
CA GLY A 94 -18.15 -8.70 4.44
C GLY A 94 -18.23 -7.23 4.92
N HIS A 95 -17.09 -6.56 5.05
CA HIS A 95 -16.98 -5.11 5.16
C HIS A 95 -16.58 -4.38 3.86
N ALA A 96 -15.50 -4.74 3.15
CA ALA A 96 -15.05 -3.94 1.99
C ALA A 96 -15.87 -4.09 0.66
N ARG A 97 -16.75 -5.08 0.47
CA ARG A 97 -17.82 -4.99 -0.56
C ARG A 97 -18.84 -3.91 -0.25
N ARG A 98 -19.11 -3.66 1.04
CA ARG A 98 -20.06 -2.64 1.48
C ARG A 98 -19.43 -1.24 1.53
N THR A 99 -18.11 -1.14 1.72
CA THR A 99 -17.43 0.14 1.91
C THR A 99 -16.52 0.59 0.74
N GLU A 100 -15.97 -0.34 -0.06
CA GLU A 100 -14.84 -0.05 -0.96
C GLU A 100 -14.99 -0.55 -2.40
N GLY A 101 -15.67 -1.67 -2.68
CA GLY A 101 -16.12 -2.01 -4.04
C GLY A 101 -15.03 -2.28 -5.11
N ILE A 102 -13.83 -2.70 -4.71
CA ILE A 102 -12.79 -3.20 -5.64
C ILE A 102 -12.99 -4.71 -5.81
N THR A 103 -13.21 -5.15 -7.05
CA THR A 103 -13.54 -6.57 -7.36
C THR A 103 -12.71 -7.14 -8.50
N TRP A 104 -11.77 -6.34 -9.04
CA TRP A 104 -10.94 -6.70 -10.19
C TRP A 104 -9.54 -6.12 -10.07
N PHE A 105 -8.53 -6.95 -10.26
CA PHE A 105 -7.13 -6.56 -10.41
C PHE A 105 -6.60 -7.04 -11.77
N GLU A 106 -6.08 -6.11 -12.55
CA GLU A 106 -5.63 -6.34 -13.92
C GLU A 106 -4.16 -6.79 -13.93
N LYS A 107 -3.85 -7.86 -14.65
CA LYS A 107 -2.47 -8.27 -14.93
C LYS A 107 -1.81 -7.20 -15.81
N THR A 108 -0.93 -6.44 -15.18
CA THR A 108 -0.22 -5.28 -15.70
C THR A 108 1.25 -5.62 -15.83
N GLN A 109 1.80 -5.50 -17.03
CA GLN A 109 3.21 -5.77 -17.32
C GLN A 109 3.95 -4.46 -17.56
N PHE A 110 5.11 -4.30 -16.93
CA PHE A 110 6.00 -3.17 -17.20
C PHE A 110 7.20 -3.70 -17.95
N HIS A 111 7.43 -3.16 -19.15
CA HIS A 111 8.53 -3.52 -20.02
C HIS A 111 9.54 -2.39 -20.02
N PHE A 112 10.79 -2.70 -19.73
CA PHE A 112 11.91 -1.77 -19.76
C PHE A 112 12.98 -2.34 -20.70
N GLN A 113 13.33 -1.54 -21.71
CA GLN A 113 14.36 -1.84 -22.69
C GLN A 113 15.67 -1.19 -22.24
N ASP A 114 16.76 -1.95 -22.35
CA ASP A 114 18.08 -1.36 -22.25
C ASP A 114 18.38 -0.55 -23.52
N GLN A 115 19.00 0.62 -23.38
CA GLN A 115 19.32 1.49 -24.52
C GLN A 115 20.61 1.04 -25.25
N GLU A 116 21.40 0.15 -24.65
CA GLU A 116 22.64 -0.37 -25.23
C GLU A 116 22.43 -1.74 -25.88
N ASP A 117 21.98 -1.77 -27.15
CA ASP A 117 22.12 -2.83 -28.19
C ASP A 117 22.02 -4.35 -27.83
N ASN A 118 21.63 -4.71 -26.61
CA ASN A 118 21.43 -6.09 -26.15
C ASN A 118 19.96 -6.29 -25.78
N ALA A 119 19.38 -7.35 -26.32
CA ALA A 119 17.96 -7.68 -26.33
C ALA A 119 17.34 -8.05 -24.96
N ASP A 120 18.01 -7.75 -23.84
CA ASP A 120 17.54 -8.11 -22.51
C ASP A 120 16.50 -7.10 -22.03
N THR A 121 15.25 -7.39 -22.42
CA THR A 121 14.07 -6.69 -21.91
C THR A 121 13.77 -7.13 -20.48
N PHE A 122 13.86 -6.20 -19.53
CA PHE A 122 13.35 -6.45 -18.17
C PHE A 122 11.82 -6.31 -18.21
N THR A 123 11.11 -7.37 -17.82
CA THR A 123 9.66 -7.32 -17.66
C THR A 123 9.28 -7.70 -16.24
N SER A 124 8.59 -6.79 -15.56
CA SER A 124 7.91 -7.09 -14.30
C SER A 124 6.41 -7.22 -14.52
N THR A 125 5.73 -7.91 -13.61
CA THR A 125 4.28 -8.16 -13.72
C THR A 125 3.61 -8.03 -12.36
N HIS A 126 2.56 -7.23 -12.32
CA HIS A 126 1.74 -6.95 -11.15
C HIS A 126 0.27 -7.17 -11.44
N TYR A 127 -0.53 -7.37 -10.40
CA TYR A 127 -1.98 -7.33 -10.49
C TYR A 127 -2.46 -6.06 -9.80
N LEU A 128 -2.91 -5.09 -10.60
CA LEU A 128 -3.19 -3.72 -10.17
C LEU A 128 -4.64 -3.33 -10.44
N HIS A 129 -5.22 -2.59 -9.51
CA HIS A 129 -6.49 -1.89 -9.73
C HIS A 129 -6.23 -0.39 -9.79
N PHE A 130 -6.66 0.26 -10.85
CA PHE A 130 -6.60 1.71 -10.98
C PHE A 130 -7.95 2.32 -10.62
N SER A 131 -7.96 3.36 -9.79
CA SER A 131 -9.17 4.07 -9.36
C SER A 131 -8.93 5.57 -9.46
N SER A 132 -9.55 6.22 -10.45
CA SER A 132 -9.73 7.68 -10.52
C SER A 132 -10.45 8.01 -11.83
N PRO A 133 -11.32 9.04 -11.90
CA PRO A 133 -11.85 9.49 -13.17
C PRO A 133 -10.70 10.03 -14.02
N VAL A 134 -10.37 9.35 -15.12
CA VAL A 134 -9.28 9.73 -16.05
C VAL A 134 -9.40 11.18 -16.53
N ALA A 135 -10.63 11.67 -16.72
CA ALA A 135 -10.91 13.06 -17.08
C ALA A 135 -10.44 14.09 -16.02
N GLN A 136 -10.18 13.65 -14.78
CA GLN A 136 -9.56 14.47 -13.74
C GLN A 136 -8.04 14.41 -13.81
N ILE A 137 -7.44 13.26 -14.10
CA ILE A 137 -5.97 13.09 -14.20
C ILE A 137 -5.37 14.04 -15.26
N VAL A 138 -6.10 14.23 -16.36
CA VAL A 138 -5.70 15.10 -17.46
C VAL A 138 -6.88 15.98 -17.88
N PRO A 139 -6.92 17.28 -17.50
CA PRO A 139 -7.94 18.21 -17.96
C PRO A 139 -7.81 18.42 -19.47
N GLY A 140 -8.90 18.24 -20.22
CA GLY A 140 -8.92 18.52 -21.67
C GLY A 140 -8.33 17.41 -22.55
N LEU A 141 -8.59 16.14 -22.22
CA LEU A 141 -8.38 15.02 -23.14
C LEU A 141 -9.62 14.91 -24.06
N PRO A 142 -9.69 15.58 -25.23
CA PRO A 142 -10.65 15.16 -26.23
C PRO A 142 -10.21 13.77 -26.71
N ALA A 143 -11.16 12.87 -26.90
CA ALA A 143 -10.95 11.61 -27.61
C ALA A 143 -10.60 11.83 -29.12
N ALA A 144 -10.06 12.99 -29.48
CA ALA A 144 -9.66 13.36 -30.82
C ALA A 144 -8.21 12.94 -31.02
N LYS A 145 -8.04 11.87 -31.79
CA LYS A 145 -6.75 11.43 -32.35
C LYS A 145 -6.00 12.65 -32.90
N GLY A 146 -4.89 13.04 -32.28
CA GLY A 146 -3.93 13.98 -32.87
C GLY A 146 -3.54 15.21 -32.04
N GLN A 147 -4.14 15.49 -30.88
CA GLN A 147 -3.60 16.49 -29.95
C GLN A 147 -2.76 15.79 -28.88
N GLY A 148 -1.51 16.22 -28.72
CA GLY A 148 -0.57 15.66 -27.74
C GLY A 148 -1.17 15.70 -26.33
N HIS A 149 -0.95 14.64 -25.56
CA HIS A 149 -1.35 14.60 -24.16
C HIS A 149 -0.64 15.74 -23.40
N PRO A 150 -1.34 16.51 -22.54
CA PRO A 150 -0.68 17.50 -21.72
C PRO A 150 0.36 16.81 -20.84
N SER A 151 1.56 17.39 -20.80
CA SER A 151 2.69 16.82 -20.09
C SER A 151 2.40 16.76 -18.59
N LEU A 152 2.54 15.57 -18.00
CA LEU A 152 2.59 15.41 -16.55
C LEU A 152 3.91 16.06 -16.06
N GLN A 153 3.81 16.95 -15.08
CA GLN A 153 4.97 17.61 -14.46
C GLN A 153 4.79 17.59 -12.95
N ASP A 154 5.85 17.31 -12.21
CA ASP A 154 5.89 17.12 -10.76
C ASP A 154 4.97 15.96 -10.31
N ILE A 155 5.56 14.77 -10.27
CA ILE A 155 4.87 13.54 -9.86
C ILE A 155 5.32 13.18 -8.44
N THR A 156 4.35 12.97 -7.55
CA THR A 156 4.64 12.43 -6.22
C THR A 156 3.94 11.10 -6.05
N VAL A 157 4.72 10.05 -5.82
CA VAL A 157 4.22 8.74 -5.44
C VAL A 157 4.07 8.70 -3.93
N VAL A 158 2.89 8.32 -3.42
CA VAL A 158 2.62 8.19 -1.99
C VAL A 158 2.25 6.73 -1.70
N SER A 159 2.88 6.15 -0.70
CA SER A 159 2.56 4.81 -0.22
C SER A 159 2.73 4.75 1.28
N GLY A 160 1.94 3.94 1.97
CA GLY A 160 2.06 3.77 3.41
C GLY A 160 1.83 2.34 3.86
N MET A 161 2.40 1.97 5.00
CA MET A 161 2.21 0.64 5.59
C MET A 161 1.91 0.80 7.07
N CYS A 162 0.99 0.00 7.64
CA CYS A 162 0.85 0.01 9.09
C CYS A 162 1.96 -0.79 9.76
N LEU A 163 2.15 -0.55 11.06
CA LEU A 163 3.00 -1.35 11.94
C LEU A 163 2.15 -2.33 12.75
N PHE A 164 2.73 -3.47 13.11
CA PHE A 164 2.13 -4.45 14.02
C PHE A 164 0.77 -5.05 13.57
N SER A 165 0.66 -6.36 13.69
CA SER A 165 -0.66 -6.98 13.61
C SER A 165 -1.49 -6.66 14.85
N SER A 166 -2.82 -6.76 14.73
CA SER A 166 -3.73 -6.65 15.88
C SER A 166 -3.32 -7.59 17.02
N LYS A 167 -2.81 -8.79 16.70
CA LYS A 167 -2.31 -9.74 17.68
C LYS A 167 -1.10 -9.26 18.45
N ILE A 168 -0.11 -8.64 17.80
CA ILE A 168 1.08 -8.11 18.51
C ILE A 168 0.65 -7.00 19.47
N LEU A 169 -0.24 -6.11 19.03
CA LEU A 169 -0.78 -5.06 19.89
C LEU A 169 -1.52 -5.67 21.10
N GLN A 170 -2.39 -6.65 20.88
CA GLN A 170 -3.12 -7.36 21.95
C GLN A 170 -2.17 -8.10 22.90
N ALA A 171 -1.14 -8.75 22.38
CA ALA A 171 -0.14 -9.46 23.18
C ALA A 171 0.68 -8.50 24.05
N SER A 172 0.93 -7.27 23.57
CA SER A 172 1.60 -6.23 24.37
C SER A 172 0.70 -5.59 25.43
N MET A 173 -0.62 -5.80 25.35
CA MET A 173 -1.61 -5.21 26.25
C MET A 173 -2.68 -6.24 26.66
N PRO A 174 -2.32 -7.29 27.41
CA PRO A 174 -3.28 -8.30 27.82
C PRO A 174 -4.42 -7.71 28.69
N PRO A 175 -5.66 -8.21 28.59
CA PRO A 175 -6.75 -7.80 29.47
C PRO A 175 -6.39 -8.04 30.95
N GLY A 176 -6.63 -7.04 31.82
CA GLY A 176 -6.38 -7.15 33.26
C GLY A 176 -4.91 -7.20 33.70
N GLN A 177 -3.96 -7.02 32.78
CA GLN A 177 -2.52 -7.07 33.07
C GLN A 177 -1.84 -5.75 32.67
N ALA A 178 -0.65 -5.52 33.23
CA ALA A 178 0.21 -4.41 32.83
C ALA A 178 0.69 -4.57 31.38
N CYS A 179 1.00 -3.45 30.72
CA CYS A 179 1.56 -3.47 29.37
C CYS A 179 2.92 -4.15 29.34
N ASP A 180 3.11 -5.09 28.41
CA ASP A 180 4.37 -5.76 28.16
C ASP A 180 5.05 -5.13 26.94
N VAL A 181 5.89 -4.13 27.22
CA VAL A 181 6.63 -3.37 26.20
C VAL A 181 7.57 -4.28 25.38
N SER A 182 8.06 -5.37 25.97
CA SER A 182 8.99 -6.29 25.30
C SER A 182 8.37 -6.94 24.05
N LYS A 183 7.05 -7.14 24.04
CA LYS A 183 6.30 -7.72 22.92
C LYS A 183 6.29 -6.87 21.66
N ILE A 184 6.54 -5.56 21.79
CA ILE A 184 6.66 -4.65 20.65
C ILE A 184 8.11 -4.28 20.39
N GLN A 185 8.89 -4.03 21.46
CA GLN A 185 10.30 -3.65 21.33
C GLN A 185 11.14 -4.72 20.62
N HIS A 186 10.82 -6.00 20.82
CA HIS A 186 11.55 -7.13 20.23
C HIS A 186 10.68 -7.94 19.26
N ALA A 187 9.62 -7.34 18.71
CA ALA A 187 8.79 -8.01 17.73
C ALA A 187 9.58 -8.27 16.45
N ALA A 188 9.62 -9.53 16.01
CA ALA A 188 10.09 -9.87 14.67
C ALA A 188 9.23 -9.18 13.59
N PRO A 189 9.74 -9.01 12.36
CA PRO A 189 8.94 -8.60 11.21
C PRO A 189 7.78 -9.56 11.01
N THR A 190 6.58 -9.02 10.85
CA THR A 190 5.40 -9.85 10.63
C THR A 190 5.30 -10.28 9.17
N LEU A 191 4.53 -11.34 8.89
CA LEU A 191 4.26 -11.74 7.52
C LEU A 191 3.61 -10.61 6.71
N TYR A 192 2.69 -9.85 7.31
CA TYR A 192 2.12 -8.65 6.71
C TYR A 192 3.22 -7.65 6.28
N GLU A 193 4.14 -7.30 7.19
CA GLU A 193 5.14 -6.27 6.92
C GLU A 193 6.08 -6.69 5.77
N ILE A 194 6.55 -7.94 5.78
CA ILE A 194 7.48 -8.44 4.75
C ILE A 194 6.74 -8.61 3.41
N GLU A 195 5.52 -9.18 3.40
CA GLU A 195 4.73 -9.35 2.16
C GLU A 195 4.37 -8.01 1.53
N TYR A 196 3.96 -7.03 2.35
CA TYR A 196 3.60 -5.71 1.86
C TYR A 196 4.81 -5.06 1.17
N LEU A 197 5.98 -5.07 1.79
CA LEU A 197 7.21 -4.52 1.20
C LEU A 197 7.60 -5.23 -0.10
N ALA A 198 7.57 -6.57 -0.09
CA ALA A 198 7.86 -7.41 -1.25
C ALA A 198 6.93 -7.14 -2.44
N ARG A 199 5.70 -6.68 -2.17
CA ARG A 199 4.68 -6.37 -3.17
C ARG A 199 4.71 -4.90 -3.60
N ALA A 200 4.76 -3.97 -2.65
CA ALA A 200 4.62 -2.54 -2.88
C ALA A 200 5.87 -1.92 -3.49
N ALA A 201 7.06 -2.23 -2.97
CA ALA A 201 8.30 -1.61 -3.45
C ALA A 201 8.59 -1.87 -4.93
N PRO A 202 8.43 -3.10 -5.47
CA PRO A 202 8.59 -3.31 -6.91
C PRO A 202 7.55 -2.55 -7.76
N ALA A 203 6.30 -2.45 -7.30
CA ALA A 203 5.26 -1.71 -8.01
C ALA A 203 5.51 -0.18 -8.00
N ILE A 204 5.97 0.36 -6.87
CA ILE A 204 6.46 1.75 -6.76
C ILE A 204 7.63 1.96 -7.72
N ALA A 205 8.62 1.08 -7.72
CA ALA A 205 9.79 1.18 -8.59
C ALA A 205 9.41 1.16 -10.08
N ASP A 206 8.49 0.28 -10.46
CA ASP A 206 8.03 0.17 -11.85
C ASP A 206 7.27 1.40 -12.34
N LEU A 207 6.35 1.92 -11.53
CA LEU A 207 5.62 3.14 -11.86
C LEU A 207 6.55 4.36 -11.90
N THR A 208 7.41 4.52 -10.89
CA THR A 208 8.41 5.60 -10.84
C THR A 208 9.33 5.57 -12.06
N LYS A 209 9.87 4.39 -12.42
CA LYS A 209 10.74 4.25 -13.59
C LYS A 209 10.01 4.55 -14.90
N LEU A 210 8.77 4.08 -15.03
CA LEU A 210 7.93 4.36 -16.19
C LEU A 210 7.69 5.86 -16.34
N PHE A 211 7.31 6.55 -15.25
CA PHE A 211 7.14 8.00 -15.25
C PHE A 211 8.43 8.74 -15.58
N SER A 212 9.56 8.35 -15.00
CA SER A 212 10.85 8.99 -15.28
C SER A 212 11.32 8.81 -16.72
N THR A 213 11.02 7.67 -17.34
CA THR A 213 11.44 7.39 -18.72
C THR A 213 10.54 8.12 -19.72
N ASN A 214 9.25 8.28 -19.40
CA ASN A 214 8.26 8.86 -20.32
C ASN A 214 8.05 10.36 -20.11
N ASN A 215 8.52 10.95 -19.00
CA ASN A 215 8.50 12.39 -18.79
C ASN A 215 9.68 13.06 -19.51
N ARG A 216 9.42 13.61 -20.71
CA ARG A 216 10.40 14.37 -21.52
C ARG A 216 10.82 15.72 -20.93
N HIS A 217 10.37 16.06 -19.72
CA HIS A 217 10.61 17.35 -19.08
C HIS A 217 11.18 17.12 -17.67
N ASN A 218 12.22 17.89 -17.31
CA ASN A 218 12.93 17.89 -16.02
C ASN A 218 12.03 18.28 -14.80
N GLY A 219 10.85 17.68 -14.65
CA GLY A 219 9.99 17.83 -13.47
C GLY A 219 10.48 16.97 -12.31
N SER A 220 10.09 17.30 -11.08
CA SER A 220 10.47 16.47 -9.93
C SER A 220 9.67 15.16 -9.90
N LEU A 221 10.32 14.10 -9.43
CA LEU A 221 9.68 12.82 -9.13
C LEU A 221 10.03 12.47 -7.70
N ASP A 222 9.04 12.48 -6.81
CA ASP A 222 9.26 12.26 -5.39
C ASP A 222 8.48 11.03 -4.93
N ILE A 223 9.06 10.27 -4.02
CA ILE A 223 8.43 9.12 -3.38
C ILE A 223 8.30 9.44 -1.90
N CYS A 224 7.07 9.55 -1.42
CA CYS A 224 6.74 9.74 -0.02
C CYS A 224 6.25 8.44 0.60
N VAL A 225 6.98 7.96 1.59
CA VAL A 225 6.63 6.80 2.40
C VAL A 225 6.01 7.28 3.71
N ASP A 226 4.81 6.79 4.03
CA ASP A 226 4.10 7.08 5.27
C ASP A 226 4.03 5.83 6.15
N VAL A 227 4.76 5.84 7.26
CA VAL A 227 4.70 4.79 8.27
C VAL A 227 4.09 5.40 9.53
N PRO A 228 3.05 4.81 10.14
CA PRO A 228 2.41 5.40 11.30
C PRO A 228 3.33 5.37 12.52
N SER A 229 3.25 6.42 13.32
CA SER A 229 3.93 6.53 14.62
C SER A 229 2.93 6.77 15.74
N PHE A 230 2.44 8.00 15.89
CA PHE A 230 1.52 8.38 16.96
C PHE A 230 0.15 7.69 16.87
N HIS A 231 -0.22 7.17 15.69
CA HIS A 231 -1.52 6.51 15.44
C HIS A 231 -1.83 5.38 16.43
N TYR A 232 -0.80 4.76 17.01
CA TYR A 232 -0.94 3.68 17.99
C TYR A 232 -1.25 4.16 19.41
N TYR A 233 -1.12 5.46 19.69
CA TYR A 233 -1.42 6.01 21.01
C TYR A 233 -2.87 5.74 21.45
N GLN A 234 -3.82 5.69 20.51
CA GLN A 234 -5.22 5.35 20.80
C GLN A 234 -5.36 3.99 21.52
N SER A 235 -4.46 3.04 21.26
CA SER A 235 -4.47 1.73 21.92
C SER A 235 -4.06 1.82 23.38
N MET A 236 -3.25 2.83 23.73
CA MET A 236 -2.75 3.11 25.08
C MET A 236 -3.65 4.06 25.86
N GLU A 237 -4.28 5.02 25.19
CA GLU A 237 -5.10 6.09 25.78
C GLU A 237 -6.14 5.53 26.77
N LYS A 238 -6.90 4.52 26.34
CA LYS A 238 -7.91 3.88 27.20
C LYS A 238 -7.29 3.24 28.45
N ARG A 239 -6.18 2.52 28.29
CA ARG A 239 -5.50 1.81 29.40
C ARG A 239 -4.90 2.78 30.41
N LEU A 240 -4.37 3.91 29.93
CA LEU A 240 -3.90 5.01 30.77
C LEU A 240 -5.04 5.65 31.55
N GLY A 241 -6.16 5.97 30.88
CA GLY A 241 -7.34 6.56 31.52
C GLY A 241 -7.96 5.68 32.59
N GLU A 242 -7.92 4.36 32.42
CA GLU A 242 -8.40 3.37 33.39
C GLU A 242 -7.38 3.03 34.49
N GLY A 243 -6.18 3.63 34.48
CA GLY A 243 -5.12 3.36 35.45
C GLY A 243 -4.47 1.97 35.32
N SER A 244 -4.73 1.26 34.23
CA SER A 244 -4.16 -0.07 33.93
C SER A 244 -2.76 -0.02 33.32
N CYS A 245 -2.28 1.19 32.99
CA CYS A 245 -0.93 1.47 32.51
C CYS A 245 -0.38 2.70 33.23
N THR A 246 0.92 2.69 33.54
CA THR A 246 1.60 3.87 34.10
C THR A 246 2.06 4.80 32.99
N PHE A 247 2.20 6.10 33.27
CA PHE A 247 2.76 7.06 32.30
C PHE A 247 4.13 6.64 31.77
N SER A 248 5.00 6.13 32.66
CA SER A 248 6.32 5.61 32.26
C SER A 248 6.22 4.38 31.35
N GLY A 249 5.32 3.43 31.65
CA GLY A 249 5.08 2.28 30.79
C GLY A 249 4.54 2.68 29.42
N ALA A 250 3.64 3.65 29.36
CA ALA A 250 3.14 4.16 28.09
C ALA A 250 4.18 4.94 27.28
N LEU A 251 5.05 5.69 27.94
CA LEU A 251 6.17 6.36 27.30
C LEU A 251 7.15 5.35 26.68
N GLN A 252 7.49 4.29 27.41
CA GLN A 252 8.35 3.21 26.89
C GLN A 252 7.70 2.51 25.69
N TRP A 253 6.39 2.24 25.78
CA TRP A 253 5.62 1.63 24.69
C TRP A 253 5.61 2.52 23.43
N MET A 254 5.30 3.81 23.56
CA MET A 254 5.34 4.77 22.45
C MET A 254 6.75 4.96 21.89
N THR A 255 7.77 4.87 22.73
CA THR A 255 9.18 4.89 22.30
C THR A 255 9.49 3.66 21.45
N ALA A 256 9.03 2.47 21.84
CA ALA A 256 9.20 1.26 21.05
C ALA A 256 8.48 1.35 19.69
N VAL A 257 7.27 1.93 19.64
CA VAL A 257 6.58 2.24 18.37
C VAL A 257 7.39 3.21 17.51
N LYS A 258 7.97 4.27 18.10
CA LYS A 258 8.81 5.24 17.39
C LYS A 258 10.07 4.59 16.81
N ILE A 259 10.71 3.69 17.55
CA ILE A 259 11.86 2.90 17.07
C ILE A 259 11.43 2.02 15.90
N ARG A 260 10.32 1.27 16.04
CA ARG A 260 9.79 0.44 14.95
C ARG A 260 9.45 1.25 13.69
N HIS A 261 8.83 2.41 13.86
CA HIS A 261 8.55 3.34 12.76
C HIS A 261 9.84 3.71 12.00
N GLN A 262 10.92 4.05 12.70
CA GLN A 262 12.20 4.41 12.07
C GLN A 262 12.80 3.21 11.32
N GLN A 263 12.85 2.05 11.97
CA GLN A 263 13.37 0.81 11.38
C GLN A 263 12.60 0.43 10.11
N MET A 264 11.26 0.41 10.18
CA MET A 264 10.42 0.06 9.02
C MET A 264 10.50 1.09 7.90
N SER A 265 10.52 2.38 8.23
CA SER A 265 10.67 3.44 7.23
C SER A 265 12.01 3.32 6.49
N GLN A 266 13.07 2.97 7.20
CA GLN A 266 14.39 2.74 6.60
C GLN A 266 14.39 1.51 5.69
N VAL A 267 13.82 0.38 6.13
CA VAL A 267 13.69 -0.82 5.29
C VAL A 267 12.86 -0.52 4.03
N PHE A 268 11.72 0.15 4.19
CA PHE A 268 10.84 0.48 3.07
C PHE A 268 11.54 1.38 2.04
N GLY A 269 12.16 2.47 2.49
CA GLY A 269 12.90 3.37 1.60
C GLY A 269 14.06 2.69 0.87
N ARG A 270 14.86 1.90 1.59
CA ARG A 270 16.02 1.17 1.01
C ARG A 270 15.60 0.07 0.06
N TYR A 271 14.49 -0.63 0.33
CA TYR A 271 14.01 -1.67 -0.56
C TYR A 271 13.39 -1.08 -1.85
N ILE A 272 12.74 0.09 -1.77
CA ILE A 272 12.34 0.86 -2.97
C ILE A 272 13.58 1.24 -3.80
N ASP A 273 14.62 1.78 -3.17
CA ASP A 273 15.86 2.17 -3.86
C ASP A 273 16.55 0.97 -4.54
N TYR A 274 16.63 -0.14 -3.83
CA TYR A 274 17.09 -1.40 -4.38
C TYR A 274 16.26 -1.84 -5.59
N GLU A 275 14.92 -1.83 -5.50
CA GLU A 275 14.07 -2.22 -6.63
C GLU A 275 14.20 -1.25 -7.81
N LEU A 276 14.36 0.06 -7.57
CA LEU A 276 14.63 1.05 -8.63
C LEU A 276 15.95 0.74 -9.36
N SER A 277 17.01 0.41 -8.62
CA SER A 277 18.33 0.07 -9.18
C SER A 277 18.33 -1.16 -10.08
N ARG A 278 17.33 -2.04 -9.93
CA ARG A 278 17.18 -3.25 -10.74
C ARG A 278 16.57 -3.00 -12.12
N ARG A 279 15.97 -1.83 -12.37
CA ARG A 279 15.35 -1.52 -13.66
C ARG A 279 16.39 -0.91 -14.59
N PRO A 280 16.50 -1.37 -15.85
CA PRO A 280 17.53 -0.93 -16.79
C PRO A 280 17.42 0.55 -17.15
N GLY A 281 18.51 1.14 -17.65
CA GLY A 281 18.63 2.55 -18.01
C GLY A 281 18.92 3.48 -16.82
N THR A 282 19.11 4.78 -17.09
CA THR A 282 19.47 5.79 -16.08
C THR A 282 18.52 5.80 -14.89
N MET A 283 19.07 5.81 -13.68
CA MET A 283 18.27 5.91 -12.45
C MET A 283 17.45 7.20 -12.48
N PRO A 284 16.15 7.13 -12.12
CA PRO A 284 15.36 8.34 -11.99
C PRO A 284 16.00 9.27 -10.98
N GLN A 285 16.07 10.56 -11.29
CA GLN A 285 16.38 11.57 -10.28
C GLN A 285 15.16 11.72 -9.38
N CYS A 286 15.00 10.80 -8.43
CA CYS A 286 13.91 10.82 -7.46
C CYS A 286 14.39 10.90 -6.02
N SER A 287 13.67 11.64 -5.19
CA SER A 287 13.91 11.65 -3.75
C SER A 287 12.94 10.69 -3.05
N ILE A 288 13.47 9.80 -2.21
CA ILE A 288 12.66 8.96 -1.31
C ILE A 288 12.66 9.62 0.05
N GLN A 289 11.47 10.00 0.53
CA GLN A 289 11.30 10.73 1.78
C GLN A 289 10.29 10.00 2.68
N VAL A 290 10.59 9.96 3.97
CA VAL A 290 9.66 9.49 5.00
C VAL A 290 8.88 10.69 5.50
N SER A 291 7.55 10.59 5.59
CA SER A 291 6.74 11.76 5.94
C SER A 291 7.03 12.27 7.37
N PRO A 292 7.45 13.54 7.54
CA PRO A 292 7.94 14.03 8.84
C PRO A 292 6.83 14.45 9.83
N SER A 293 5.61 14.76 9.40
CA SER A 293 4.62 15.45 10.27
C SER A 293 4.01 14.57 11.38
N GLY A 294 4.06 13.24 11.23
CA GLY A 294 3.67 12.33 12.32
C GLY A 294 4.55 12.45 13.57
N ASN A 295 5.80 12.91 13.39
CA ASN A 295 6.77 13.05 14.48
C ASN A 295 6.37 14.15 15.47
N LEU A 296 5.84 15.29 15.00
CA LEU A 296 5.43 16.37 15.90
C LEU A 296 4.33 15.94 16.87
N VAL A 297 3.32 15.21 16.39
CA VAL A 297 2.25 14.69 17.25
C VAL A 297 2.80 13.64 18.22
N CYS A 298 3.64 12.74 17.72
CA CYS A 298 4.28 11.71 18.54
C CYS A 298 5.11 12.35 19.67
N ASP A 299 5.90 13.38 19.37
CA ASP A 299 6.74 14.08 20.33
C ASP A 299 5.91 14.82 21.39
N LEU A 300 4.79 15.44 21.01
CA LEU A 300 3.86 16.08 21.95
C LEU A 300 3.22 15.06 22.91
N ILE A 301 2.83 13.89 22.39
CA ILE A 301 2.31 12.79 23.21
C ILE A 301 3.39 12.29 24.17
N CYS A 302 4.59 12.00 23.67
CA CYS A 302 5.69 11.51 24.49
C CYS A 302 6.09 12.51 25.58
N GLN A 303 6.10 13.82 25.27
CA GLN A 303 6.40 14.87 26.24
C GLN A 303 5.34 14.91 27.35
N ALA A 304 4.04 14.88 27.02
CA ALA A 304 2.98 14.86 28.01
C ALA A 304 3.08 13.62 28.94
N LEU A 305 3.36 12.45 28.36
CA LEU A 305 3.58 11.22 29.14
C LEU A 305 4.81 11.33 30.06
N ALA A 306 5.91 11.94 29.59
CA ALA A 306 7.10 12.17 30.41
C ALA A 306 6.82 13.12 31.58
N ASP A 307 5.95 14.12 31.38
CA ASP A 307 5.51 15.07 32.41
C ASP A 307 4.45 14.47 33.36
N GLY A 308 4.03 13.22 33.15
CA GLY A 308 3.01 12.55 33.96
C GLY A 308 1.60 13.09 33.73
N VAL A 309 1.34 13.67 32.56
CA VAL A 309 0.06 14.26 32.18
C VAL A 309 -0.58 13.43 31.08
N LEU A 310 -1.90 13.22 31.16
CA LEU A 310 -2.64 12.56 30.09
C LEU A 310 -2.64 13.44 28.82
N PRO A 311 -2.10 12.96 27.68
CA PRO A 311 -2.18 13.68 26.42
C PRO A 311 -3.63 14.04 26.08
N SER A 312 -3.85 15.29 25.68
CA SER A 312 -5.17 15.80 25.25
C SER A 312 -5.11 16.30 23.82
N LEU A 313 -6.24 16.18 23.11
CA LEU A 313 -6.33 16.50 21.69
C LEU A 313 -6.21 18.02 21.42
N ASP A 314 -6.87 18.87 22.21
CA ASP A 314 -6.94 20.31 21.94
C ASP A 314 -5.55 21.01 21.94
N PRO A 315 -4.64 20.76 22.90
CA PRO A 315 -3.29 21.30 22.83
C PRO A 315 -2.49 20.80 21.61
N VAL A 316 -2.70 19.54 21.21
CA VAL A 316 -2.06 18.97 20.02
C VAL A 316 -2.54 19.69 18.76
N LEU A 317 -3.86 19.83 18.57
CA LEU A 317 -4.43 20.52 17.41
C LEU A 317 -4.01 21.99 17.35
N ARG A 318 -4.00 22.70 18.48
CA ARG A 318 -3.51 24.09 18.54
C ARG A 318 -2.04 24.20 18.13
N THR A 319 -1.21 23.28 18.60
CA THR A 319 0.23 23.27 18.28
C THR A 319 0.46 22.92 16.81
N LEU A 320 -0.27 21.94 16.26
CA LEU A 320 -0.21 21.60 14.85
C LEU A 320 -0.58 22.78 13.96
N ASN A 321 -1.72 23.45 14.23
CA ASN A 321 -2.14 24.63 13.46
C ASN A 321 -1.14 25.79 13.56
N ALA A 322 -0.45 25.93 14.69
CA ALA A 322 0.55 26.98 14.88
C ALA A 322 1.91 26.67 14.22
N LYS A 323 2.33 25.40 14.18
CA LYS A 323 3.68 25.00 13.74
C LYS A 323 3.76 24.40 12.34
N ASP A 324 2.68 23.77 11.85
CA ASP A 324 2.61 23.18 10.52
C ASP A 324 1.61 23.95 9.65
N SER A 325 2.12 24.89 8.85
CA SER A 325 1.28 25.71 7.97
C SER A 325 0.57 24.89 6.88
N THR A 326 1.13 23.75 6.49
CA THR A 326 0.55 22.84 5.51
C THR A 326 -0.63 22.10 6.14
N TRP A 327 -0.49 21.66 7.39
CA TRP A 327 -1.58 21.12 8.19
C TRP A 327 -2.71 22.13 8.34
N SER A 328 -2.42 23.39 8.68
CA SER A 328 -3.46 24.43 8.81
C SER A 328 -4.29 24.57 7.53
N ARG A 329 -3.63 24.64 6.35
CA ARG A 329 -4.33 24.72 5.05
C ARG A 329 -5.18 23.48 4.78
N PHE A 330 -4.68 22.30 5.13
CA PHE A 330 -5.45 21.06 5.03
C PHE A 330 -6.67 21.09 5.95
N TYR A 331 -6.47 21.48 7.21
CA TYR A 331 -7.50 21.49 8.24
C TYR A 331 -8.65 22.45 7.91
N ASP A 332 -8.37 23.57 7.24
CA ASP A 332 -9.38 24.51 6.73
C ASP A 332 -10.28 23.90 5.64
N LEU A 333 -9.80 22.89 4.91
CA LEU A 333 -10.62 22.16 3.91
C LEU A 333 -11.54 21.11 4.56
N VAL A 334 -11.26 20.72 5.80
CA VAL A 334 -12.03 19.71 6.54
C VAL A 334 -13.32 20.34 7.08
N PRO A 335 -14.51 19.83 6.72
CA PRO A 335 -15.78 20.34 7.25
C PRO A 335 -15.84 20.22 8.77
N GLU A 336 -16.50 21.17 9.44
CA GLU A 336 -16.52 21.19 10.91
C GLU A 336 -16.99 19.89 11.55
N LYS A 337 -18.07 19.30 11.00
CA LYS A 337 -18.62 18.02 11.49
C LYS A 337 -17.68 16.82 11.33
N GLU A 338 -16.56 16.99 10.63
CA GLU A 338 -15.57 15.95 10.34
C GLU A 338 -14.21 16.26 10.97
N LYS A 339 -14.11 17.32 11.77
CA LYS A 339 -12.91 17.59 12.55
C LYS A 339 -12.77 16.55 13.67
N PRO A 340 -11.52 16.17 14.03
CA PRO A 340 -11.29 15.07 14.95
C PRO A 340 -11.74 15.45 16.36
N THR A 341 -12.44 14.53 17.01
CA THR A 341 -12.92 14.67 18.40
C THR A 341 -12.10 13.84 19.40
N ASP A 342 -11.28 12.93 18.90
CA ASP A 342 -10.37 12.06 19.67
C ASP A 342 -9.11 11.74 18.85
N PHE A 343 -8.15 11.02 19.46
CA PHE A 343 -6.90 10.63 18.80
C PHE A 343 -7.10 9.59 17.68
N CYS A 344 -8.17 8.79 17.73
CA CYS A 344 -8.52 7.84 16.67
C CYS A 344 -8.92 8.58 15.38
N ALA A 345 -9.85 9.54 15.51
CA ALA A 345 -10.28 10.41 14.42
C ALA A 345 -9.13 11.27 13.91
N LEU A 346 -8.25 11.76 14.80
CA LEU A 346 -7.04 12.48 14.40
C LEU A 346 -6.12 11.58 13.56
N GLY A 347 -5.89 10.34 13.99
CA GLY A 347 -5.06 9.38 13.27
C GLY A 347 -5.58 9.10 11.87
N TYR A 348 -6.88 8.82 11.72
CA TYR A 348 -7.49 8.66 10.40
C TYR A 348 -7.31 9.89 9.51
N LEU A 349 -7.55 11.08 10.08
CA LEU A 349 -7.44 12.33 9.32
C LEU A 349 -5.99 12.64 8.93
N PHE A 350 -5.01 12.21 9.74
CA PHE A 350 -3.59 12.33 9.42
C PHE A 350 -3.22 11.51 8.18
N TYR A 351 -3.69 10.27 8.03
CA TYR A 351 -3.44 9.54 6.78
C TYR A 351 -3.97 10.29 5.54
N VAL A 352 -5.15 10.91 5.65
CA VAL A 352 -5.71 11.73 4.56
C VAL A 352 -4.84 12.97 4.31
N TYR A 353 -4.36 13.62 5.38
CA TYR A 353 -3.43 14.74 5.29
C TYR A 353 -2.16 14.34 4.56
N GLN A 354 -1.56 13.20 4.89
CA GLN A 354 -0.30 12.73 4.29
C GLN A 354 -0.43 12.51 2.78
N VAL A 355 -1.56 11.98 2.32
CA VAL A 355 -1.85 11.86 0.88
C VAL A 355 -1.94 13.24 0.22
N MET A 356 -2.57 14.22 0.87
CA MET A 356 -2.78 15.55 0.28
C MET A 356 -1.58 16.50 0.43
N ARG A 357 -0.71 16.23 1.40
CA ARG A 357 0.39 17.11 1.80
C ARG A 357 1.27 17.56 0.62
N PRO A 358 1.73 16.70 -0.31
CA PRO A 358 2.55 17.15 -1.42
C PRO A 358 1.85 18.18 -2.33
N ALA A 359 0.52 18.09 -2.45
CA ALA A 359 -0.27 19.07 -3.19
C ALA A 359 -0.39 20.43 -2.48
N LEU A 360 -0.14 20.48 -1.17
CA LEU A 360 -0.29 21.66 -0.30
C LEU A 360 1.03 22.37 0.02
N GLU A 361 2.15 21.64 0.02
CA GLU A 361 3.50 22.20 0.30
C GLU A 361 4.00 23.07 -0.86
N ASN A 362 3.81 22.60 -2.09
CA ASN A 362 4.38 23.21 -3.29
C ASN A 362 3.57 24.39 -3.85
N THR A 363 2.68 25.01 -3.06
CA THR A 363 2.00 26.25 -3.48
C THR A 363 2.80 27.51 -3.13
N ALA A 364 3.82 27.42 -2.27
CA ALA A 364 4.60 28.58 -1.84
C ALA A 364 5.63 29.05 -2.90
N THR A 365 6.17 28.16 -3.72
CA THR A 365 7.23 28.44 -4.70
C THR A 365 6.74 28.98 -6.04
N THR A 366 5.46 28.78 -6.39
CA THR A 366 4.87 29.24 -7.67
C THR A 366 4.33 30.68 -7.64
N LEU A 367 4.50 31.41 -6.54
CA LEU A 367 4.14 32.83 -6.41
C LEU A 367 5.32 33.79 -6.72
N CYS A 368 6.40 33.31 -7.35
CA CYS A 368 7.36 34.20 -8.02
C CYS A 368 6.65 34.87 -9.20
N LYS A 369 6.30 36.15 -9.00
CA LYS A 369 5.56 37.04 -9.91
C LYS A 369 6.21 37.28 -11.30
N GLU A 370 7.29 36.60 -11.64
CA GLU A 370 8.08 36.83 -12.86
C GLU A 370 7.87 35.76 -13.95
N CYS A 371 7.12 34.68 -13.69
CA CYS A 371 6.91 33.60 -14.66
C CYS A 371 5.49 33.54 -15.24
N GLY A 372 5.04 34.60 -15.91
CA GLY A 372 3.86 34.57 -16.79
C GLY A 372 2.53 34.06 -16.16
N PRO A 373 1.46 33.91 -16.96
CA PRO A 373 0.25 33.23 -16.48
C PRO A 373 0.60 31.77 -16.09
N PRO A 374 -0.14 31.15 -15.15
CA PRO A 374 0.11 29.77 -14.73
C PRO A 374 -0.03 28.84 -15.95
N ASN A 375 1.09 28.54 -16.60
CA ASN A 375 1.14 27.54 -17.66
C ASN A 375 0.61 26.23 -17.07
N ASN A 376 -0.19 25.50 -17.86
CA ASN A 376 -0.89 24.23 -17.59
C ASN A 376 0.01 23.09 -17.02
N ARG A 377 0.66 23.28 -15.88
CA ARG A 377 1.46 22.24 -15.21
C ARG A 377 0.50 21.34 -14.44
N THR A 378 0.33 20.12 -14.93
CA THR A 378 -0.56 19.13 -14.31
C THR A 378 0.25 18.30 -13.33
N ARG A 379 0.09 18.60 -12.03
CA ARG A 379 0.68 17.81 -10.93
C ARG A 379 -0.10 16.52 -10.72
N LEU A 380 0.61 15.42 -10.52
CA LEU A 380 0.03 14.11 -10.30
C LEU A 380 0.52 13.49 -9.00
N LEU A 381 -0.41 13.26 -8.07
CA LEU A 381 -0.22 12.31 -6.98
C LEU A 381 -0.59 10.92 -7.47
N VAL A 382 0.28 9.96 -7.21
CA VAL A 382 0.02 8.54 -7.45
C VAL A 382 0.04 7.85 -6.10
N SER A 383 -1.12 7.45 -5.59
CA SER A 383 -1.14 6.61 -4.39
C SER A 383 -1.04 5.14 -4.76
N ILE A 384 -0.16 4.40 -4.07
CA ILE A 384 0.05 2.97 -4.29
C ILE A 384 -0.11 2.25 -2.94
N ASP A 385 -1.17 1.46 -2.79
CA ASP A 385 -1.48 0.84 -1.49
C ASP A 385 -2.41 -0.39 -1.55
N ASP A 386 -2.75 -0.94 -0.40
CA ASP A 386 -3.79 -1.95 -0.24
C ASP A 386 -5.20 -1.38 -0.45
N ALA A 387 -6.09 -2.20 -1.02
CA ALA A 387 -7.49 -1.84 -1.25
C ALA A 387 -8.23 -1.38 0.00
N VAL A 388 -7.87 -1.93 1.18
CA VAL A 388 -8.48 -1.58 2.49
C VAL A 388 -8.30 -0.11 2.87
N GLU A 389 -7.28 0.55 2.30
CA GLU A 389 -7.02 1.97 2.55
C GLU A 389 -7.79 2.91 1.60
N ARG A 390 -8.61 2.36 0.69
CA ARG A 390 -9.40 3.14 -0.28
C ARG A 390 -10.21 4.26 0.34
N ARG A 391 -10.70 4.10 1.57
CA ARG A 391 -11.44 5.15 2.29
C ARG A 391 -10.61 6.43 2.49
N ILE A 392 -9.30 6.30 2.74
CA ILE A 392 -8.35 7.41 2.92
C ILE A 392 -8.22 8.17 1.60
N TYR A 393 -7.95 7.45 0.51
CA TYR A 393 -7.75 8.03 -0.81
C TYR A 393 -9.02 8.65 -1.38
N SER A 394 -10.17 7.98 -1.21
CA SER A 394 -11.48 8.51 -1.60
C SER A 394 -11.80 9.81 -0.85
N ARG A 395 -11.37 9.92 0.42
CA ARG A 395 -11.53 11.15 1.20
C ARG A 395 -10.59 12.24 0.71
N ALA A 396 -9.31 11.93 0.49
CA ALA A 396 -8.33 12.85 -0.08
C ALA A 396 -8.83 13.40 -1.42
N GLN A 397 -9.35 12.55 -2.31
CA GLN A 397 -9.89 12.97 -3.60
C GLN A 397 -11.08 13.94 -3.48
N LYS A 398 -11.99 13.72 -2.51
CA LYS A 398 -13.10 14.64 -2.22
C LYS A 398 -12.59 16.00 -1.75
N LEU A 399 -11.58 16.03 -0.89
CA LEU A 399 -10.99 17.27 -0.37
C LEU A 399 -10.18 18.01 -1.45
N LEU A 400 -9.38 17.31 -2.26
CA LEU A 400 -8.70 17.89 -3.42
C LEU A 400 -9.70 18.51 -4.40
N LYS A 401 -10.83 17.85 -4.67
CA LYS A 401 -11.90 18.39 -5.51
C LYS A 401 -12.51 19.68 -4.94
N LYS A 402 -12.72 19.74 -3.62
CA LYS A 402 -13.20 20.96 -2.94
C LYS A 402 -12.16 22.09 -3.03
N GLY A 403 -10.88 21.78 -2.78
CA GLY A 403 -9.78 22.72 -2.90
C GLY A 403 -9.78 23.39 -4.28
N ARG A 404 -9.83 22.59 -5.36
CA ARG A 404 -9.92 23.06 -6.76
C ARG A 404 -11.09 24.00 -7.06
N ALA A 405 -12.18 23.91 -6.31
CA ALA A 405 -13.35 24.75 -6.52
C ALA A 405 -13.23 26.15 -5.89
N LEU A 406 -12.18 26.42 -5.12
CA LEU A 406 -11.97 27.72 -4.48
C LEU A 406 -11.43 28.76 -5.47
N PRO A 407 -11.91 30.03 -5.44
CA PRO A 407 -11.55 31.08 -6.42
C PRO A 407 -10.06 31.44 -6.52
N GLN A 408 -9.24 30.99 -5.56
CA GLN A 408 -7.78 31.14 -5.52
C GLN A 408 -7.15 29.83 -5.04
N SER A 409 -7.56 28.71 -5.64
CA SER A 409 -7.17 27.38 -5.16
C SER A 409 -5.65 27.20 -5.12
N PRO A 410 -5.05 26.93 -3.94
CA PRO A 410 -3.67 26.52 -3.85
C PRO A 410 -3.44 25.07 -4.33
N VAL A 411 -4.53 24.34 -4.62
CA VAL A 411 -4.53 22.91 -4.92
C VAL A 411 -4.91 22.70 -6.39
N ALA A 412 -3.91 22.52 -7.25
CA ALA A 412 -4.07 22.13 -8.65
C ALA A 412 -3.39 20.78 -8.89
N CYS A 413 -3.88 19.75 -8.20
CA CYS A 413 -3.27 18.42 -8.23
C CYS A 413 -4.31 17.33 -8.46
N ASN A 414 -3.94 16.32 -9.24
CA ASN A 414 -4.76 15.15 -9.52
C ASN A 414 -4.27 13.95 -8.72
N LEU A 415 -5.19 13.08 -8.32
CA LEU A 415 -4.88 11.85 -7.60
C LEU A 415 -5.25 10.66 -8.48
N LEU A 416 -4.25 9.84 -8.81
CA LEU A 416 -4.39 8.51 -9.36
C LEU A 416 -4.21 7.50 -8.22
N GLU A 417 -5.24 6.70 -7.95
CA GLU A 417 -5.14 5.64 -6.96
C GLU A 417 -4.79 4.32 -7.67
N VAL A 418 -3.80 3.62 -7.16
CA VAL A 418 -3.35 2.31 -7.61
C VAL A 418 -3.40 1.37 -6.42
N TYR A 419 -4.21 0.32 -6.52
CA TYR A 419 -4.31 -0.69 -5.48
C TYR A 419 -3.65 -1.99 -5.91
N LEU A 420 -2.89 -2.56 -5.00
CA LEU A 420 -2.11 -3.77 -5.20
C LEU A 420 -2.94 -5.01 -4.82
N SER A 421 -2.94 -6.04 -5.66
CA SER A 421 -3.53 -7.34 -5.30
C SER A 421 -2.63 -8.08 -4.33
N ARG A 422 -3.15 -8.48 -3.16
CA ARG A 422 -2.43 -9.33 -2.21
C ARG A 422 -2.08 -10.67 -2.82
N ARG A 423 -0.93 -11.23 -2.43
CA ARG A 423 -0.56 -12.61 -2.80
C ARG A 423 -0.79 -13.62 -1.70
N VAL A 424 -1.15 -13.18 -0.50
CA VAL A 424 -1.60 -14.06 0.59
C VAL A 424 -3.09 -13.80 0.84
N PHE A 425 -3.91 -14.81 0.54
CA PHE A 425 -5.32 -14.86 0.88
C PHE A 425 -5.47 -15.56 2.23
N ILE A 426 -6.51 -15.21 2.99
CA ILE A 426 -6.71 -15.78 4.32
C ILE A 426 -8.05 -16.49 4.35
N ASN A 427 -8.06 -17.73 4.83
CA ASN A 427 -9.24 -18.57 4.95
C ASN A 427 -10.06 -18.60 3.66
N GLN A 428 -9.39 -18.91 2.52
CA GLN A 428 -10.02 -18.91 1.19
C GLN A 428 -10.71 -17.57 0.85
N ASN A 429 -10.20 -16.46 1.39
CA ASN A 429 -10.77 -15.13 1.22
C ASN A 429 -12.29 -15.02 1.53
N GLN A 430 -12.88 -15.99 2.26
CA GLN A 430 -14.35 -16.11 2.40
C GLN A 430 -14.98 -14.91 3.11
N ALA A 431 -14.23 -14.26 4.00
CA ALA A 431 -14.69 -13.07 4.72
C ALA A 431 -14.06 -11.76 4.20
N GLY A 432 -13.18 -11.83 3.19
CA GLY A 432 -12.23 -10.75 2.86
C GLY A 432 -11.28 -10.41 4.02
N SER A 433 -10.85 -11.45 4.73
CA SER A 433 -9.84 -11.35 5.78
C SER A 433 -8.51 -10.82 5.21
N ASN A 434 -7.73 -10.17 6.08
CA ASN A 434 -6.48 -9.53 5.68
C ASN A 434 -5.38 -9.72 6.72
N LEU A 435 -4.13 -9.57 6.29
CA LEU A 435 -3.00 -9.80 7.17
C LEU A 435 -2.87 -8.75 8.28
N TYR A 436 -3.53 -7.59 8.24
CA TYR A 436 -3.54 -6.69 9.41
C TYR A 436 -4.33 -7.28 10.59
N LEU A 437 -5.45 -7.94 10.30
CA LEU A 437 -6.34 -8.53 11.30
C LEU A 437 -5.89 -9.93 11.71
N ASP A 438 -5.51 -10.74 10.72
CA ASP A 438 -5.35 -12.19 10.87
C ASP A 438 -3.89 -12.64 10.62
N ASP A 439 -2.91 -11.73 10.74
CA ASP A 439 -1.49 -12.11 10.76
C ASP A 439 -1.27 -13.23 11.80
N PRO A 440 -0.60 -14.33 11.43
CA PRO A 440 -0.29 -15.38 12.38
C PRO A 440 0.79 -14.96 13.39
N SER A 441 1.54 -13.89 13.14
CA SER A 441 2.67 -13.46 13.98
C SER A 441 2.25 -13.22 15.45
N PRO A 442 3.07 -13.68 16.42
CA PRO A 442 4.43 -14.22 16.25
C PRO A 442 4.50 -15.71 15.85
N GLU A 443 3.38 -16.41 15.72
CA GLU A 443 3.38 -17.81 15.31
C GLU A 443 3.72 -17.94 13.81
N ALA A 444 4.67 -18.83 13.48
CA ALA A 444 5.05 -19.11 12.11
C ALA A 444 4.00 -20.01 11.40
N PRO A 445 3.59 -19.70 10.16
CA PRO A 445 2.72 -20.58 9.39
C PRO A 445 3.42 -21.90 9.08
N ALA A 446 2.69 -23.01 9.03
CA ALA A 446 3.24 -24.30 8.63
C ALA A 446 2.74 -24.71 7.24
N LEU A 447 3.64 -25.21 6.39
CA LEU A 447 3.27 -25.84 5.13
C LEU A 447 2.55 -27.15 5.41
N LYS A 448 1.30 -27.24 4.95
CA LYS A 448 0.61 -28.54 4.84
C LYS A 448 0.81 -29.07 3.43
N PRO A 449 1.43 -30.24 3.25
CA PRO A 449 1.43 -30.86 1.94
C PRO A 449 -0.03 -31.07 1.51
N THR A 450 -0.44 -30.40 0.44
CA THR A 450 -1.71 -30.71 -0.21
C THR A 450 -1.64 -32.15 -0.71
N LYS A 451 -2.79 -32.83 -0.81
CA LYS A 451 -2.88 -34.16 -1.44
C LYS A 451 -2.33 -34.05 -2.87
N GLY A 452 -1.04 -34.33 -3.05
CA GLY A 452 -0.43 -34.31 -4.36
C GLY A 452 -1.02 -35.42 -5.22
N LEU A 453 -1.60 -35.08 -6.36
CA LEU A 453 -1.71 -36.02 -7.46
C LEU A 453 -0.27 -36.39 -7.86
N ARG A 454 0.13 -37.65 -7.65
CA ARG A 454 1.30 -38.18 -8.36
C ARG A 454 1.00 -38.16 -9.85
N ALA A 455 2.04 -38.14 -10.67
CA ALA A 455 1.99 -38.33 -12.13
C ALA A 455 1.30 -39.64 -12.60
N ASN A 456 0.85 -40.47 -11.65
CA ASN A 456 0.33 -41.82 -11.84
C ASN A 456 -1.14 -41.96 -11.35
N GLY A 457 -1.79 -40.88 -10.89
CA GLY A 457 -3.22 -40.88 -10.54
C GLY A 457 -3.62 -41.59 -9.24
N GLU A 458 -2.68 -42.11 -8.43
CA GLU A 458 -3.02 -42.77 -7.16
C GLU A 458 -3.04 -41.80 -5.97
N HIS A 459 -4.19 -41.75 -5.28
CA HIS A 459 -4.36 -41.04 -4.01
C HIS A 459 -3.89 -41.93 -2.84
N LYS A 460 -2.77 -41.56 -2.20
CA LYS A 460 -2.55 -41.95 -0.79
C LYS A 460 -2.90 -40.78 0.11
N SER A 461 -3.80 -41.01 1.08
CA SER A 461 -3.92 -40.10 2.22
C SER A 461 -2.62 -40.19 3.00
N TRP A 462 -1.84 -39.12 2.98
CA TRP A 462 -0.92 -38.89 4.09
C TRP A 462 -1.82 -38.63 5.29
N ASP A 463 -1.57 -39.31 6.41
CA ASP A 463 -2.17 -38.89 7.67
C ASP A 463 -1.73 -37.45 7.90
N ALA A 464 -2.64 -36.51 7.65
CA ALA A 464 -2.37 -35.08 7.54
C ALA A 464 -1.92 -34.44 8.86
N GLN A 465 -1.72 -35.24 9.91
CA GLN A 465 -1.27 -34.83 11.22
C GLN A 465 0.26 -34.92 11.43
N GLU A 466 1.03 -35.65 10.62
CA GLU A 466 2.43 -35.94 10.98
C GLU A 466 3.52 -35.06 10.35
N TYR A 467 3.26 -34.28 9.31
CA TYR A 467 4.31 -33.47 8.67
C TYR A 467 3.84 -32.06 8.30
N ALA A 468 3.72 -31.20 9.30
CA ALA A 468 3.65 -29.76 9.11
C ALA A 468 5.07 -29.18 9.17
N VAL A 469 5.55 -28.59 8.08
CA VAL A 469 6.88 -27.95 8.07
C VAL A 469 6.69 -26.49 8.44
N PRO A 470 7.20 -25.99 9.59
CA PRO A 470 7.13 -24.56 9.89
C PRO A 470 7.86 -23.78 8.79
N LEU A 471 7.25 -22.69 8.34
CA LEU A 471 7.79 -21.78 7.36
C LEU A 471 8.10 -20.45 8.03
N ASP A 472 9.31 -19.95 7.80
CA ASP A 472 9.64 -18.59 8.15
C ASP A 472 8.88 -17.60 7.23
N PRO A 473 8.41 -16.43 7.70
CA PRO A 473 7.76 -15.44 6.84
C PRO A 473 8.57 -15.05 5.59
N PHE A 474 9.90 -15.10 5.66
CA PHE A 474 10.78 -14.85 4.51
C PHE A 474 10.76 -16.01 3.52
N ASP A 475 10.57 -17.26 3.95
CA ASP A 475 10.35 -18.40 3.04
C ASP A 475 9.07 -18.21 2.23
N VAL A 476 8.00 -17.71 2.87
CA VAL A 476 6.73 -17.40 2.21
C VAL A 476 6.92 -16.33 1.15
N VAL A 477 7.64 -15.24 1.48
CA VAL A 477 7.97 -14.19 0.52
C VAL A 477 8.89 -14.71 -0.58
N GLY A 478 9.85 -15.59 -0.27
CA GLY A 478 10.73 -16.21 -1.25
C GLY A 478 9.98 -17.07 -2.26
N ALA A 479 8.96 -17.81 -1.80
CA ALA A 479 8.08 -18.59 -2.68
C ALA A 479 7.18 -17.69 -3.56
N LEU A 480 6.69 -16.57 -3.02
CA LEU A 480 5.75 -15.69 -3.72
C LEU A 480 6.42 -14.71 -4.69
N TYR A 481 7.57 -14.15 -4.31
CA TYR A 481 8.24 -13.03 -5.01
C TYR A 481 9.65 -13.39 -5.50
N GLY A 482 10.16 -14.58 -5.13
CA GLY A 482 11.48 -15.08 -5.48
C GLY A 482 12.48 -14.92 -4.34
N SER A 483 13.44 -15.85 -4.24
CA SER A 483 14.44 -15.90 -3.16
C SER A 483 15.18 -14.58 -2.97
N ARG A 484 15.61 -13.94 -4.07
CA ARG A 484 16.32 -12.66 -4.02
C ARG A 484 15.53 -11.53 -3.34
N ALA A 485 14.19 -11.54 -3.40
CA ALA A 485 13.37 -10.57 -2.67
C ALA A 485 13.40 -10.86 -1.16
N ALA A 486 13.30 -12.13 -0.77
CA ALA A 486 13.39 -12.55 0.61
C ALA A 486 14.78 -12.27 1.21
N ASP A 487 15.86 -12.67 0.52
CA ASP A 487 17.24 -12.50 0.98
C ASP A 487 17.56 -11.02 1.26
N VAL A 488 17.22 -10.13 0.31
CA VAL A 488 17.50 -8.68 0.47
C VAL A 488 16.64 -8.06 1.56
N LEU A 489 15.37 -8.44 1.68
CA LEU A 489 14.55 -7.97 2.79
C LEU A 489 15.13 -8.46 4.12
N GLU A 490 15.53 -9.73 4.22
CA GLU A 490 16.14 -10.32 5.41
C GLU A 490 17.39 -9.56 5.85
N ASP A 491 18.29 -9.26 4.92
CA ASP A 491 19.48 -8.44 5.17
C ASP A 491 19.10 -7.06 5.69
N LEU A 492 18.16 -6.36 5.01
CA LEU A 492 17.71 -5.04 5.42
C LEU A 492 17.07 -5.04 6.82
N PHE A 493 16.24 -6.03 7.13
CA PHE A 493 15.62 -6.20 8.44
C PHE A 493 16.64 -6.50 9.53
N THR A 494 17.69 -7.26 9.21
CA THR A 494 18.79 -7.56 10.12
C THR A 494 19.61 -6.31 10.44
N GLU A 495 19.95 -5.52 9.42
CA GLU A 495 20.72 -4.29 9.56
C GLU A 495 20.04 -3.23 10.43
N VAL A 496 18.70 -3.15 10.39
CA VAL A 496 17.94 -2.23 11.25
C VAL A 496 17.64 -2.82 12.64
N GLY A 497 18.12 -4.03 12.95
CA GLY A 497 17.96 -4.69 14.24
C GLY A 497 16.56 -5.27 14.49
N LEU A 498 15.82 -5.60 13.43
CA LEU A 498 14.52 -6.28 13.52
C LEU A 498 14.63 -7.80 13.41
N ARG A 499 15.73 -8.31 12.86
CA ARG A 499 16.08 -9.73 12.84
C ARG A 499 17.48 -9.92 13.45
N SER A 500 17.66 -11.02 14.16
CA SER A 500 18.87 -11.35 14.94
C SER A 500 19.53 -12.62 14.45
#